data_AF-A0A6I4XPF9-F1
#
_entry.id   AF-A0A6I4XPF9-F1
#
_cell.length_a   1.000
_cell.length_b   1.000
_cell.length_c   1.000
_cell.angle_alpha   90.00
_cell.angle_beta   90.00
_cell.angle_gamma   90.00
#
_symmetry.space_group_name_H-M   'P 1'
#
loop_
_entity.id
_entity.type
_entity.pdbx_description
1 polymer ?
#
loop_
_entity_poly.entity_id
_entity_poly.type
_entity_poly.pdbx_seq_one_letter_code
_entity_poly.pdbx_strand_id
1 'polypeptide(L)' 'DGSRAKEAAELMKITATELKELAIVDKVIPEVMNGQPLEQAKINRMLQKAFISKLTELAKLDTETLLEKRYQRFRKY' A
#
# COMPACT_ATOMS: atom_id res chain seq x y z
N ASP A 1 -12.89 -14.52 -22.68
CA ASP A 1 -12.17 -13.79 -23.74
C ASP A 1 -11.42 -12.63 -23.09
N GLY A 2 -10.10 -12.60 -23.25
CA GLY A 2 -9.20 -11.66 -22.55
C GLY A 2 -8.78 -10.46 -23.41
N SER A 3 -9.35 -10.30 -24.60
CA SER A 3 -8.99 -9.26 -25.56
C SER A 3 -9.08 -7.82 -25.00
N ARG A 4 -10.00 -7.58 -24.04
CA ARG A 4 -10.20 -6.27 -23.38
C ARG A 4 -9.59 -6.17 -21.97
N ALA A 5 -8.72 -7.12 -21.58
CA ALA A 5 -8.17 -7.15 -20.23
C ALA A 5 -7.37 -5.88 -19.86
N LYS A 6 -6.62 -5.31 -20.82
CA LYS A 6 -5.85 -4.08 -20.61
C LYS A 6 -6.75 -2.87 -20.35
N GLU A 7 -7.80 -2.71 -21.16
CA GLU A 7 -8.80 -1.64 -21.02
C GLU A 7 -9.53 -1.75 -19.66
N ALA A 8 -9.91 -2.97 -19.28
CA ALA A 8 -10.52 -3.23 -17.97
C ALA A 8 -9.56 -2.89 -16.81
N ALA A 9 -8.28 -3.27 -16.90
CA ALA A 9 -7.29 -2.97 -15.87
C ALA A 9 -7.08 -1.46 -15.67
N GLU A 10 -7.01 -0.71 -16.78
CA GLU A 10 -6.89 0.76 -16.77
C GLU A 10 -8.14 1.42 -16.14
N LEU A 11 -9.34 0.93 -16.45
CA LEU A 11 -10.59 1.41 -15.86
C LEU A 11 -10.69 1.10 -14.36
N MET A 12 -10.23 -0.07 -13.94
CA MET A 12 -10.35 -0.55 -12.56
C MET A 12 -9.29 0.05 -11.61
N LYS A 13 -8.27 0.74 -12.14
CA LYS A 13 -7.22 1.40 -11.35
C LYS A 13 -6.53 0.46 -10.35
N ILE A 14 -6.10 -0.69 -10.83
CA ILE A 14 -5.60 -1.80 -9.99
C ILE A 14 -4.10 -1.72 -9.64
N THR A 15 -3.38 -0.71 -10.12
CA THR A 15 -1.94 -0.60 -9.83
C THR A 15 -1.69 -0.02 -8.43
N ALA A 16 -0.52 -0.36 -7.85
CA ALA A 16 -0.16 0.12 -6.52
C ALA A 16 -0.13 1.66 -6.40
N THR A 17 0.29 2.35 -7.46
CA THR A 17 0.31 3.83 -7.52
C THR A 17 -1.10 4.39 -7.51
N GLU A 18 -2.00 3.85 -8.33
CA GLU A 18 -3.39 4.31 -8.39
C GLU A 18 -4.13 4.06 -7.07
N LEU A 19 -3.96 2.87 -6.47
CA LEU A 19 -4.52 2.57 -5.15
C LEU A 19 -3.99 3.52 -4.07
N LYS A 20 -2.76 4.03 -4.23
CA LYS A 20 -2.18 5.01 -3.31
C LYS A 20 -2.77 6.40 -3.53
N GLU A 21 -2.99 6.81 -4.78
CA GLU A 21 -3.66 8.07 -5.14
C GLU A 21 -5.12 8.10 -4.69
N LEU A 22 -5.83 6.97 -4.81
CA LEU A 22 -7.18 6.78 -4.26
C LEU A 22 -7.19 6.66 -2.73
N ALA A 23 -6.04 6.75 -2.07
CA ALA A 23 -5.85 6.63 -0.63
C ALA A 23 -6.45 5.34 -0.03
N ILE A 24 -6.50 4.26 -0.82
CA ILE A 24 -6.88 2.90 -0.39
C ILE A 24 -5.72 2.27 0.39
N VAL A 25 -4.47 2.45 -0.11
CA VAL A 25 -3.25 1.97 0.55
C VAL A 25 -2.42 3.12 1.13
N ASP A 26 -1.68 2.83 2.21
CA ASP A 26 -0.90 3.86 2.91
C ASP A 26 0.49 4.06 2.31
N LYS A 27 1.06 3.03 1.69
CA LYS A 27 2.43 3.07 1.19
C LYS A 27 2.63 2.05 0.08
N VAL A 28 3.42 2.44 -0.92
CA VAL A 28 3.94 1.56 -1.96
C VAL A 28 5.42 1.30 -1.64
N ILE A 29 5.84 0.04 -1.71
CA ILE A 29 7.25 -0.35 -1.58
C ILE A 29 7.77 -0.56 -3.00
N PRO A 30 8.73 0.25 -3.48
CA PRO A 30 9.23 0.10 -4.84
C PRO A 30 10.13 -1.13 -4.95
N GLU A 31 9.95 -1.89 -6.03
CA GLU A 31 10.79 -3.03 -6.41
C GLU A 31 11.82 -2.66 -7.48
N VAL A 32 11.68 -1.48 -8.10
CA VAL A 32 12.54 -0.95 -9.15
C VAL A 32 13.04 0.44 -8.74
N MET A 33 14.30 0.73 -9.01
CA MET A 33 14.90 2.06 -8.77
C MET A 33 15.73 2.45 -9.99
N ASN A 34 15.51 3.65 -10.52
CA ASN A 34 16.17 4.14 -11.75
C ASN A 34 16.03 3.17 -12.94
N GLY A 35 14.86 2.51 -13.06
CA GLY A 35 14.59 1.54 -14.13
C GLY A 35 15.24 0.16 -13.96
N GLN A 36 15.98 -0.07 -12.88
CA GLN A 36 16.63 -1.35 -12.59
C GLN A 36 15.91 -2.06 -11.42
N PRO A 37 15.65 -3.38 -11.51
CA PRO A 37 15.15 -4.16 -10.39
C PRO A 37 16.07 -4.04 -9.17
N LEU A 38 15.47 -3.96 -7.99
CA LEU A 38 16.19 -3.96 -6.74
C LEU A 38 16.48 -5.40 -6.31
N GLU A 39 17.65 -5.59 -5.69
CA GLU A 39 17.99 -6.84 -5.02
C GLU A 39 16.95 -7.19 -3.95
N GLN A 40 16.57 -8.47 -3.88
CA GLN A 40 15.59 -8.98 -2.92
C GLN A 40 15.93 -8.57 -1.47
N ALA A 41 17.21 -8.60 -1.12
CA ALA A 41 17.68 -8.19 0.21
C ALA A 41 17.35 -6.71 0.53
N LYS A 42 17.41 -5.82 -0.48
CA LYS A 42 17.07 -4.40 -0.32
C LYS A 42 15.56 -4.23 -0.16
N ILE A 43 14.76 -4.93 -0.97
CA ILE A 43 13.30 -4.93 -0.86
C ILE A 43 12.87 -5.40 0.54
N ASN A 44 13.44 -6.51 1.02
CA ASN A 44 13.15 -7.05 2.35
C ASN A 44 13.48 -6.06 3.47
N ARG A 45 14.62 -5.36 3.39
CA ARG A 45 14.98 -4.30 4.36
C ARG A 45 13.99 -3.13 4.33
N MET A 46 13.56 -2.72 3.14
CA MET A 46 12.58 -1.65 2.99
C MET A 46 11.21 -2.05 3.57
N LEU A 47 10.80 -3.29 3.35
CA LEU A 47 9.58 -3.87 3.90
C LEU A 47 9.65 -3.94 5.44
N GLN A 48 10.74 -4.48 5.99
CA GLN A 48 10.97 -4.55 7.43
C GLN A 48 10.90 -3.16 8.07
N LYS A 49 11.59 -2.17 7.48
CA LYS A 49 11.56 -0.78 7.96
C LYS A 49 10.14 -0.20 7.92
N ALA A 50 9.37 -0.48 6.87
CA ALA A 50 7.99 -0.02 6.74
C ALA A 50 7.09 -0.63 7.82
N PHE A 51 7.21 -1.93 8.08
CA PHE A 51 6.44 -2.59 9.14
C PHE A 51 6.79 -2.08 10.53
N ILE A 52 8.08 -2.02 10.87
CA ILE A 52 8.52 -1.51 12.18
C ILE A 52 7.99 -0.10 12.38
N SER A 53 8.18 0.79 11.39
CA SER A 53 7.69 2.17 11.48
C SER A 53 6.18 2.23 11.70
N LYS A 54 5.38 1.45 10.96
CA LYS A 54 3.92 1.52 11.06
C LYS A 54 3.41 0.91 12.36
N LEU A 55 3.99 -0.21 12.79
CA LEU A 55 3.64 -0.84 14.06
C LEU A 55 4.02 0.05 15.24
N THR A 56 5.19 0.69 15.22
CA THR A 56 5.59 1.65 16.27
C THR A 56 4.66 2.87 16.33
N GLU A 57 4.15 3.35 15.21
CA GLU A 57 3.16 4.42 15.17
C GLU A 57 1.82 3.97 15.78
N LEU A 58 1.32 2.80 15.36
CA LEU A 58 0.03 2.26 15.82
C LEU A 58 0.06 1.85 17.30
N ALA A 59 1.18 1.32 17.79
CA ALA A 59 1.34 0.90 19.17
C ALA A 59 1.28 2.05 20.19
N LYS A 60 1.38 3.32 19.73
CA LYS A 60 1.21 4.51 20.57
C LYS A 60 -0.26 4.88 20.80
N LEU A 61 -1.18 4.26 20.07
CA LEU A 61 -2.61 4.53 20.15
C LEU A 61 -3.26 3.49 21.05
N ASP A 62 -4.24 3.91 21.83
CA ASP A 62 -5.10 2.99 22.56
C ASP A 62 -6.04 2.22 21.62
N THR A 63 -6.61 1.14 22.13
CA THR A 63 -7.48 0.25 21.36
C THR A 63 -8.73 0.95 20.81
N GLU A 64 -9.35 1.85 21.57
CA GLU A 64 -10.57 2.55 21.14
C GLU A 64 -10.25 3.45 19.94
N THR A 65 -9.17 4.22 20.04
CA THR A 65 -8.65 5.03 18.93
C THR A 65 -8.31 4.18 17.70
N LEU A 66 -7.69 3.00 17.88
CA LEU A 66 -7.35 2.10 16.78
C LEU A 66 -8.60 1.56 16.06
N LEU A 67 -9.63 1.20 16.81
CA LEU A 67 -10.90 0.70 16.27
C LEU A 67 -11.63 1.79 15.50
N GLU A 68 -11.73 2.99 16.08
CA GLU A 68 -12.39 4.13 15.43
C GLU A 68 -11.67 4.51 14.13
N LYS A 69 -10.33 4.64 14.15
CA LYS A 69 -9.56 4.91 12.93
C LYS A 69 -9.75 3.84 11.86
N ARG A 70 -9.85 2.57 12.25
CA ARG A 70 -10.12 1.47 11.31
C ARG A 70 -11.51 1.63 10.70
N TYR A 71 -12.53 1.90 11.51
CA TYR A 71 -13.90 2.11 11.05
C TYR A 71 -13.98 3.27 10.06
N GLN A 72 -13.44 4.44 10.42
CA GLN A 72 -13.43 5.62 9.56
C GLN A 72 -12.70 5.39 8.24
N ARG A 73 -11.58 4.65 8.25
CA ARG A 73 -10.85 4.30 7.02
C ARG A 73 -11.73 3.55 6.03
N PHE A 74 -12.46 2.54 6.49
CA PHE A 74 -13.29 1.72 5.61
C PHE A 74 -14.62 2.39 5.27
N ARG A 75 -15.12 3.31 6.10
CA ARG A 75 -16.38 4.02 5.85
C ARG A 75 -16.24 5.22 4.91
N LYS A 76 -15.02 5.73 4.74
CA LYS A 76 -14.70 6.82 3.81
C LYS A 76 -14.89 6.42 2.33
N TYR A 77 -14.92 5.13 2.04
CA TYR A 77 -15.10 4.53 0.72
C TYR A 77 -16.36 3.68 0.69
#